data_AF-A0A521W885-F1
#
_entry.id   AF-A0A521W885-F1
#
_cell.length_a   1.000
_cell.length_b   1.000
_cell.length_c   1.000
_cell.angle_alpha   90.00
_cell.angle_beta   90.00
_cell.angle_gamma   90.00
#
_symmetry.space_group_name_H-M   'P 1'
#
loop_
_entity.id
_entity.type
_entity.pdbx_description
1 polymer ?
#
loop_
_entity_poly.entity_id
_entity_poly.type
_entity_poly.pdbx_seq_one_letter_code
_entity_poly.pdbx_strand_id
1 'polypeptide(L)'
;MAAPQQILMPKLGLTMTEGTVTEWPLAEGAQFARGDIWLVVENDKVANEIEAPGDGRLLKILVPQGETVPVGTVLAEWQPQAGAQEPAPAAAAAPLAVPERRWRKASPVELAAARKLTESKQTIPHFYLATEIGLGRLEELRAQRNARGTGIRITLTHLIVAAVAGAMARHPAVNRIWQDDGFAELEGVDVGVAVHTAQGLLAPVLRGADRLSLDDLAREMGALIARARGTALTPGDVGGGALTVSNAGMHDVTWMSSIINPGQSAILGVGAERAVFRPDAGGAPRLAREVGVVLSCDHRVLDGVSALAFLNDVRSALEAPQALFDR
;
A
#
# COMPACT_ATOMS: atom_id res chain seq x y z
N MET A 1 -52.36 -28.25 -11.57
CA MET A 1 -51.58 -28.17 -10.32
C MET A 1 -50.13 -28.48 -10.68
N ALA A 2 -49.19 -27.63 -10.27
CA ALA A 2 -47.77 -27.90 -10.52
C ALA A 2 -47.33 -29.17 -9.78
N ALA A 3 -46.48 -29.97 -10.43
CA ALA A 3 -45.92 -31.17 -9.82
C ALA A 3 -45.04 -30.80 -8.62
N PRO A 4 -45.02 -31.63 -7.55
CA PRO A 4 -44.10 -31.42 -6.43
C PRO A 4 -42.65 -31.46 -6.94
N GLN A 5 -41.83 -30.57 -6.40
CA GLN A 5 -40.41 -30.43 -6.68
C GLN A 5 -39.58 -30.84 -5.47
N GLN A 6 -38.36 -31.32 -5.73
CA GLN A 6 -37.46 -31.82 -4.71
C GLN A 6 -36.40 -30.78 -4.36
N ILE A 7 -36.15 -30.59 -3.07
CA ILE A 7 -35.01 -29.86 -2.54
C ILE A 7 -33.87 -30.87 -2.42
N LEU A 8 -32.79 -30.67 -3.16
CA LEU A 8 -31.61 -31.54 -3.11
C LEU A 8 -30.51 -30.89 -2.29
N MET A 9 -29.68 -31.69 -1.62
CA MET A 9 -28.48 -31.21 -0.93
C MET A 9 -27.55 -30.50 -1.94
N PRO A 10 -27.36 -29.18 -1.81
CA PRO A 10 -26.59 -28.42 -2.78
C PRO A 10 -25.10 -28.67 -2.63
N LYS A 11 -24.33 -28.48 -3.72
CA LYS A 11 -22.87 -28.55 -3.68
C LYS A 11 -22.28 -27.17 -3.34
N LEU A 12 -21.95 -26.93 -2.08
CA LEU A 12 -21.48 -25.63 -1.57
C LEU A 12 -19.95 -25.51 -1.51
N GLY A 13 -19.26 -25.97 -2.56
CA GLY A 13 -17.80 -25.92 -2.67
C GLY A 13 -17.23 -26.98 -3.63
N LEU A 14 -16.03 -26.73 -4.17
CA LEU A 14 -15.42 -27.63 -5.17
C LEU A 14 -15.09 -29.03 -4.59
N THR A 15 -14.77 -29.11 -3.30
CA THR A 15 -14.34 -30.32 -2.60
C THR A 15 -15.43 -30.95 -1.71
N MET A 16 -16.64 -30.41 -1.69
CA MET A 16 -17.71 -30.87 -0.78
C MET A 16 -18.35 -32.17 -1.29
N THR A 17 -18.41 -33.18 -0.42
CA THR A 17 -19.03 -34.50 -0.69
C THR A 17 -20.31 -34.73 0.11
N GLU A 18 -20.44 -34.12 1.30
CA GLU A 18 -21.59 -34.20 2.20
C GLU A 18 -21.81 -32.86 2.92
N GLY A 19 -22.99 -32.66 3.50
CA GLY A 19 -23.34 -31.48 4.28
C GLY A 19 -24.31 -31.82 5.41
N THR A 20 -24.27 -31.06 6.50
CA THR A 20 -25.14 -31.26 7.68
C THR A 20 -26.25 -30.23 7.66
N VAL A 21 -27.51 -30.67 7.77
CA VAL A 21 -28.65 -29.76 7.89
C VAL A 21 -28.74 -29.25 9.32
N THR A 22 -28.44 -27.98 9.55
CA THR A 22 -28.35 -27.42 10.92
C THR A 22 -29.64 -26.77 11.38
N GLU A 23 -30.48 -26.29 10.46
CA GLU A 23 -31.75 -25.66 10.79
C GLU A 23 -32.76 -25.76 9.64
N TRP A 24 -34.04 -25.93 10.00
CA TRP A 24 -35.20 -25.78 9.12
C TRP A 24 -36.06 -24.62 9.64
N PRO A 25 -35.86 -23.38 9.15
CA PRO A 25 -36.68 -22.23 9.57
C PRO A 25 -38.16 -22.37 9.20
N LEU A 26 -38.47 -23.20 8.18
CA LEU A 26 -39.83 -23.46 7.70
C LEU A 26 -40.33 -24.84 8.17
N ALA A 27 -41.55 -24.89 8.68
CA ALA A 27 -42.22 -26.13 9.07
C ALA A 27 -42.89 -26.83 7.88
N GLU A 28 -43.12 -28.14 7.99
CA GLU A 28 -43.92 -28.89 7.01
C GLU A 28 -45.32 -28.26 6.87
N GLY A 29 -45.73 -28.01 5.63
CA GLY A 29 -46.98 -27.35 5.31
C GLY A 29 -46.94 -25.82 5.41
N ALA A 30 -45.80 -25.18 5.68
CA ALA A 30 -45.67 -23.73 5.66
C ALA A 30 -45.65 -23.18 4.21
N GLN A 31 -46.27 -22.02 4.01
CA GLN A 31 -46.14 -21.24 2.77
C GLN A 31 -44.92 -20.33 2.87
N PHE A 32 -44.20 -20.15 1.77
CA PHE A 32 -43.02 -19.30 1.67
C PHE A 32 -43.02 -18.53 0.34
N ALA A 33 -42.34 -17.39 0.34
CA ALA A 33 -42.07 -16.58 -0.85
C ALA A 33 -40.64 -16.82 -1.36
N ARG A 34 -40.38 -16.45 -2.61
CA ARG A 34 -39.02 -16.44 -3.18
C ARG A 34 -38.09 -15.59 -2.31
N GLY A 35 -36.93 -16.16 -1.97
CA GLY A 35 -35.94 -15.52 -1.10
C GLY A 35 -36.09 -15.86 0.38
N ASP A 36 -37.18 -16.51 0.80
CA ASP A 36 -37.27 -17.05 2.17
C ASP A 36 -36.27 -18.20 2.35
N ILE A 37 -35.67 -18.29 3.53
CA ILE A 37 -34.67 -19.32 3.84
C ILE A 37 -35.38 -20.66 4.07
N TRP A 38 -35.11 -21.64 3.21
CA TRP A 38 -35.61 -22.99 3.34
C TRP A 38 -34.90 -23.78 4.44
N LEU A 39 -33.57 -23.75 4.43
CA LEU A 39 -32.74 -24.47 5.40
C LEU A 39 -31.35 -23.85 5.51
N VAL A 40 -30.68 -24.15 6.61
CA VAL A 40 -29.26 -23.84 6.81
C VAL A 40 -28.46 -25.13 6.73
N VAL A 41 -27.42 -25.12 5.89
CA VAL A 41 -26.52 -26.26 5.69
C VAL A 41 -25.11 -25.87 6.10
N GLU A 42 -24.53 -26.63 7.02
CA GLU A 42 -23.15 -26.47 7.47
C GLU A 42 -22.24 -27.50 6.80
N ASN A 43 -21.11 -27.03 6.29
CA ASN A 43 -19.99 -27.86 5.86
C ASN A 43 -18.78 -27.65 6.78
N ASP A 44 -17.64 -28.26 6.45
CA ASP A 44 -16.39 -28.19 7.22
C ASP A 44 -15.84 -26.76 7.46
N LYS A 45 -16.39 -25.73 6.81
CA LYS A 45 -15.85 -24.37 6.81
C LYS A 45 -16.87 -23.28 7.10
N VAL A 46 -18.11 -23.39 6.63
CA VAL A 46 -19.11 -22.31 6.65
C VAL A 46 -20.53 -22.87 6.70
N ALA A 47 -21.43 -22.21 7.45
CA ALA A 47 -22.87 -22.39 7.35
C ALA A 47 -23.45 -21.53 6.21
N ASN A 48 -24.22 -22.15 5.32
CA ASN A 48 -24.85 -21.46 4.19
C ASN A 48 -26.38 -21.54 4.30
N GLU A 49 -27.03 -20.42 4.07
CA GLU A 49 -28.48 -20.30 4.01
C GLU A 49 -28.95 -20.61 2.58
N ILE A 50 -29.90 -21.54 2.45
CA ILE A 50 -30.47 -21.93 1.17
C ILE A 50 -31.82 -21.24 1.01
N GLU A 51 -31.91 -20.34 0.04
CA GLU A 51 -33.11 -19.56 -0.24
C GLU A 51 -34.06 -20.27 -1.22
N ALA A 52 -35.36 -19.99 -1.07
CA ALA A 52 -36.41 -20.43 -1.95
C ALA A 52 -36.27 -19.80 -3.35
N PRO A 53 -36.21 -20.60 -4.44
CA PRO A 53 -36.14 -20.09 -5.81
C PRO A 53 -37.47 -19.52 -6.32
N GLY A 54 -38.58 -19.78 -5.62
CA GLY A 54 -39.93 -19.35 -6.00
C GLY A 54 -40.94 -19.46 -4.86
N ASP A 55 -42.16 -18.97 -5.09
CA ASP A 55 -43.24 -19.03 -4.11
C ASP A 55 -43.85 -20.43 -4.07
N GLY A 56 -44.11 -20.94 -2.87
CA GLY A 56 -44.61 -22.29 -2.74
C GLY A 56 -44.94 -22.68 -1.32
N ARG A 57 -45.20 -23.98 -1.17
CA ARG A 57 -45.49 -24.60 0.12
C ARG A 57 -44.56 -25.78 0.34
N LEU A 58 -43.94 -25.84 1.50
CA LEU A 58 -43.14 -27.00 1.90
C LEU A 58 -44.10 -28.15 2.17
N LEU A 59 -43.95 -29.29 1.48
CA LEU A 59 -44.86 -30.42 1.63
C LEU A 59 -44.40 -31.34 2.76
N LYS A 60 -43.14 -31.76 2.70
CA LYS A 60 -42.58 -32.76 3.61
C LYS A 60 -41.06 -32.64 3.70
N ILE A 61 -40.53 -32.69 4.91
CA ILE A 61 -39.10 -32.75 5.20
C ILE A 61 -38.73 -34.23 5.30
N LEU A 62 -37.75 -34.66 4.51
CA LEU A 62 -37.29 -36.05 4.46
C LEU A 62 -36.02 -36.25 5.30
N VAL A 63 -35.23 -35.19 5.49
CA VAL A 63 -34.01 -35.19 6.31
C VAL A 63 -34.20 -34.23 7.50
N PRO A 64 -34.29 -34.73 8.74
CA PRO A 64 -34.43 -33.90 9.93
C PRO A 64 -33.19 -33.04 10.21
N GLN A 65 -33.39 -32.04 11.07
CA GLN A 65 -32.30 -31.22 11.60
C GLN A 65 -31.26 -32.08 12.33
N GLY A 66 -29.98 -31.81 12.10
CA GLY A 66 -28.83 -32.48 12.71
C GLY A 66 -28.26 -33.66 11.92
N GLU A 67 -28.84 -34.00 10.76
CA GLU A 67 -28.40 -35.13 9.94
C GLU A 67 -27.43 -34.70 8.83
N THR A 68 -26.35 -35.47 8.65
CA THR A 68 -25.35 -35.29 7.59
C THR A 68 -25.68 -36.21 6.42
N VAL A 69 -25.82 -35.63 5.22
CA VAL A 69 -26.17 -36.39 4.01
C VAL A 69 -25.28 -36.02 2.81
N PRO A 70 -25.06 -36.95 1.85
CA PRO A 70 -24.30 -36.68 0.65
C PRO A 70 -24.93 -35.60 -0.25
N VAL A 71 -24.10 -34.88 -1.00
CA VAL A 71 -24.55 -33.94 -2.04
C VAL A 71 -25.45 -34.63 -3.06
N GLY A 72 -26.57 -34.00 -3.40
CA GLY A 72 -27.59 -34.55 -4.31
C GLY A 72 -28.67 -35.41 -3.63
N THR A 73 -28.58 -35.65 -2.32
CA THR A 73 -29.63 -36.34 -1.55
C THR A 73 -30.89 -35.47 -1.48
N VAL A 74 -32.07 -36.08 -1.58
CA VAL A 74 -33.35 -35.37 -1.46
C VAL A 74 -33.59 -35.01 0.01
N LEU A 75 -33.65 -33.72 0.31
CA LEU A 75 -33.83 -33.17 1.65
C LEU A 75 -35.30 -32.97 2.01
N ALA A 76 -36.10 -32.49 1.06
CA ALA A 76 -37.52 -32.19 1.26
C ALA A 76 -38.25 -32.10 -0.08
N GLU A 77 -39.58 -32.12 -0.03
CA GLU A 77 -40.46 -31.89 -1.17
C GLU A 77 -41.26 -30.61 -0.95
N TRP A 78 -41.44 -29.82 -2.01
CA TRP A 78 -42.22 -28.60 -1.98
C TRP A 78 -43.11 -28.50 -3.22
N GLN A 79 -44.20 -27.76 -3.12
CA GLN A 79 -45.12 -27.55 -4.24
C GLN A 79 -45.11 -26.08 -4.66
N PRO A 80 -44.83 -25.80 -5.94
CA PRO A 80 -44.99 -24.45 -6.49
C PRO A 80 -46.46 -24.05 -6.46
N GLN A 81 -46.76 -22.85 -5.95
CA GLN A 81 -48.12 -22.33 -5.94
C GLN A 81 -48.44 -21.70 -7.31
N ALA A 82 -49.30 -22.36 -8.09
CA ALA A 82 -49.78 -21.83 -9.36
C ALA A 82 -50.76 -20.67 -9.10
N GLY A 83 -50.29 -19.43 -9.29
CA GLY A 83 -51.10 -18.23 -9.07
C GLY A 83 -50.32 -16.99 -8.61
N ALA A 84 -49.06 -17.14 -8.20
CA ALA A 84 -48.14 -16.01 -8.14
C ALA A 84 -47.74 -15.67 -9.57
N GLN A 85 -48.29 -14.57 -10.09
CA GLN A 85 -47.86 -13.96 -11.35
C GLN A 85 -46.34 -13.93 -11.35
N GLU A 86 -45.74 -14.63 -12.31
CA GLU A 86 -44.36 -14.36 -12.71
C GLU A 86 -44.30 -12.83 -12.90
N PRO A 87 -43.54 -12.08 -12.09
CA PRO A 87 -43.36 -10.67 -12.39
C PRO A 87 -42.80 -10.68 -13.81
N ALA A 88 -43.54 -10.05 -14.74
CA ALA A 88 -43.13 -9.91 -16.12
C ALA A 88 -41.62 -9.65 -16.13
N PRO A 89 -40.83 -10.39 -16.94
CA PRO A 89 -39.37 -10.42 -16.83
C PRO A 89 -38.92 -8.99 -16.61
N ALA A 90 -38.45 -8.70 -15.39
CA ALA A 90 -38.13 -7.34 -14.98
C ALA A 90 -37.30 -6.77 -16.11
N ALA A 91 -37.86 -5.78 -16.82
CA ALA A 91 -37.34 -5.30 -18.09
C ALA A 91 -35.84 -5.22 -17.92
N ALA A 92 -35.11 -6.11 -18.61
CA ALA A 92 -33.70 -6.37 -18.36
C ALA A 92 -33.06 -5.01 -18.13
N ALA A 93 -32.65 -4.75 -16.88
CA ALA A 93 -32.19 -3.42 -16.49
C ALA A 93 -31.23 -3.00 -17.59
N ALA A 94 -31.60 -1.93 -18.32
CA ALA A 94 -30.85 -1.49 -19.48
C ALA A 94 -29.38 -1.55 -19.07
N PRO A 95 -28.50 -2.27 -19.80
CA PRO A 95 -27.14 -2.51 -19.35
C PRO A 95 -26.61 -1.17 -18.89
N LEU A 96 -26.27 -1.06 -17.60
CA LEU A 96 -25.77 0.17 -17.01
C LEU A 96 -24.80 0.74 -18.02
N ALA A 97 -25.17 1.87 -18.63
CA ALA A 97 -24.40 2.43 -19.72
C ALA A 97 -23.02 2.70 -19.14
N VAL A 98 -22.08 1.79 -19.42
CA VAL A 98 -20.72 1.92 -18.94
C VAL A 98 -20.27 3.19 -19.63
N PRO A 99 -19.98 4.27 -18.88
CA PRO A 99 -19.65 5.55 -19.49
C PRO A 99 -18.56 5.27 -20.52
N GLU A 100 -18.78 5.74 -21.76
CA GLU A 100 -17.87 5.46 -22.87
C GLU A 100 -16.46 5.76 -22.40
N ARG A 101 -15.63 4.71 -22.34
CA ARG A 101 -14.28 4.82 -21.82
C ARG A 101 -13.50 5.65 -22.82
N ARG A 102 -13.17 6.89 -22.44
CA ARG A 102 -12.26 7.71 -23.24
C ARG A 102 -10.88 7.07 -23.26
N TRP A 103 -10.60 6.32 -24.32
CA TRP A 103 -9.32 5.68 -24.53
C TRP A 103 -8.32 6.67 -25.12
N ARG A 104 -7.10 6.70 -24.58
CA ARG A 104 -5.93 7.30 -25.22
C ARG A 104 -4.77 6.32 -25.15
N LYS A 105 -3.88 6.36 -26.14
CA LYS A 105 -2.61 5.65 -26.06
C LYS A 105 -1.73 6.33 -24.99
N ALA A 106 -1.05 5.52 -24.17
CA ALA A 106 -0.03 6.02 -23.27
C ALA A 106 1.16 6.56 -24.08
N SER A 107 1.75 7.67 -23.62
CA SER A 107 2.96 8.24 -24.19
C SER A 107 4.17 7.30 -24.00
N PRO A 108 5.25 7.46 -24.78
CA PRO A 108 6.47 6.68 -24.58
C PRO A 108 7.03 6.75 -23.16
N VAL A 109 6.94 7.92 -22.51
CA VAL A 109 7.42 8.13 -21.13
C VAL A 109 6.54 7.37 -20.12
N GLU A 110 5.22 7.43 -20.27
CA GLU A 110 4.28 6.68 -19.41
C GLU A 110 4.48 5.16 -19.57
N LEU A 111 4.69 4.68 -20.79
CA LEU A 111 4.98 3.26 -21.05
C LEU A 111 6.32 2.83 -20.45
N ALA A 112 7.35 3.67 -20.54
CA ALA A 112 8.65 3.39 -19.93
C ALA A 112 8.57 3.36 -18.40
N ALA A 113 7.85 4.30 -17.78
CA ALA A 113 7.60 4.31 -16.35
C ALA A 113 6.80 3.07 -15.92
N ALA A 114 5.72 2.71 -16.63
CA ALA A 114 4.93 1.53 -16.34
C ALA A 114 5.76 0.24 -16.37
N ARG A 115 6.60 0.06 -17.40
CA ARG A 115 7.51 -1.09 -17.50
C ARG A 115 8.49 -1.14 -16.33
N LYS A 116 9.19 -0.03 -16.06
CA LYS A 116 10.18 0.08 -14.97
C LYS A 116 9.60 -0.19 -13.59
N LEU A 117 8.44 0.38 -13.28
CA LEU A 117 7.78 0.20 -11.98
C LEU A 117 7.20 -1.21 -11.83
N THR A 118 6.70 -1.80 -12.90
CA THR A 118 6.24 -3.19 -12.92
C THR A 118 7.41 -4.15 -12.68
N GLU A 119 8.52 -3.95 -13.39
CA GLU A 119 9.76 -4.72 -13.20
C GLU A 119 10.26 -4.63 -11.76
N SER A 120 10.33 -3.42 -11.19
CA SER A 120 10.69 -3.22 -9.79
C SER A 120 9.80 -4.04 -8.85
N LYS A 121 8.47 -3.96 -8.98
CA LYS A 121 7.55 -4.71 -8.10
C LYS A 121 7.56 -6.22 -8.31
N GLN A 122 7.85 -6.69 -9.51
CA GLN A 122 7.89 -8.12 -9.82
C GLN A 122 9.20 -8.78 -9.40
N THR A 123 10.31 -8.04 -9.46
CA THR A 123 11.66 -8.60 -9.27
C THR A 123 12.27 -8.27 -7.91
N ILE A 124 11.83 -7.18 -7.26
CA ILE A 124 12.33 -6.76 -5.96
C ILE A 124 11.34 -7.18 -4.87
N PRO A 125 11.71 -8.12 -3.96
CA PRO A 125 10.88 -8.44 -2.81
C PRO A 125 10.90 -7.27 -1.82
N HIS A 126 9.92 -6.37 -1.94
CA HIS A 126 9.84 -5.18 -1.08
C HIS A 126 9.36 -5.56 0.32
N PHE A 127 10.05 -5.06 1.33
CA PHE A 127 9.50 -4.91 2.68
C PHE A 127 9.54 -3.44 3.10
N TYR A 128 8.78 -3.10 4.14
CA TYR A 128 8.55 -1.71 4.54
C TYR A 128 8.74 -1.55 6.04
N LEU A 129 9.42 -0.48 6.44
CA LEU A 129 9.52 -0.02 7.82
C LEU A 129 8.94 1.39 7.90
N ALA A 130 8.10 1.64 8.89
CA ALA A 130 7.47 2.94 9.10
C ALA A 130 7.79 3.46 10.51
N THR A 131 8.11 4.74 10.64
CA THR A 131 8.30 5.41 11.94
C THR A 131 7.94 6.88 11.84
N GLU A 132 7.45 7.45 12.94
CA GLU A 132 7.37 8.89 13.11
C GLU A 132 8.71 9.43 13.63
N ILE A 133 9.02 10.67 13.25
CA ILE A 133 10.24 11.36 13.65
C ILE A 133 9.85 12.72 14.24
N GLY A 134 10.30 13.00 15.47
CA GLY A 134 10.12 14.30 16.11
C GLY A 134 11.00 15.38 15.47
N LEU A 135 10.41 16.49 15.03
CA LEU A 135 11.10 17.58 14.34
C LEU A 135 11.32 18.83 15.19
N GLY A 136 10.90 18.83 16.46
CA GLY A 136 10.88 20.03 17.31
C GLY A 136 12.21 20.77 17.36
N ARG A 137 13.30 20.08 17.74
CA ARG A 137 14.64 20.68 17.82
C ARG A 137 15.20 21.05 16.44
N LEU A 138 14.92 20.23 15.43
CA LEU A 138 15.37 20.45 14.05
C LEU A 138 14.76 21.71 13.45
N GLU A 139 13.46 21.91 13.62
CA GLU A 139 12.76 23.09 13.15
C GLU A 139 13.24 24.37 13.84
N GLU A 140 13.54 24.29 15.14
CA GLU A 140 14.14 25.40 15.90
C GLU A 140 15.51 25.81 15.33
N LEU A 141 16.43 24.86 15.17
CA LEU A 141 17.77 25.14 14.61
C LEU A 141 17.71 25.60 13.16
N ARG A 142 16.82 25.00 12.35
CA ARG A 142 16.59 25.38 10.95
C ARG A 142 16.09 26.83 10.85
N ALA A 143 15.15 27.23 11.72
CA ALA A 143 14.64 28.60 11.77
C ALA A 143 15.74 29.59 12.19
N GLN A 144 16.50 29.28 13.24
CA GLN A 144 17.62 30.11 13.71
C GLN A 144 18.69 30.29 12.63
N ARG A 145 19.10 29.20 11.95
CA ARG A 145 20.08 29.26 10.85
C ARG A 145 19.57 30.16 9.71
N ASN A 146 18.34 29.92 9.24
CA ASN A 146 17.78 30.67 8.13
C ASN A 146 17.60 32.16 8.46
N ALA A 147 17.31 32.50 9.72
CA ALA A 147 17.20 33.89 10.17
C ALA A 147 18.54 34.65 10.18
N ARG A 148 19.69 33.94 10.29
CA ARG A 148 21.03 34.57 10.22
C ARG A 148 21.41 35.07 8.82
N GLY A 149 20.66 34.69 7.78
CA GLY A 149 20.83 35.26 6.44
C GLY A 149 22.11 34.84 5.72
N THR A 150 22.57 33.59 5.89
CA THR A 150 23.79 33.06 5.26
C THR A 150 23.73 32.91 3.72
N GLY A 151 22.69 33.43 3.07
CA GLY A 151 22.51 33.46 1.61
C GLY A 151 21.81 32.23 1.01
N ILE A 152 21.81 31.07 1.68
CA ILE A 152 21.13 29.84 1.22
C ILE A 152 20.06 29.41 2.24
N ARG A 153 18.82 29.26 1.76
CA ARG A 153 17.70 28.81 2.60
C ARG A 153 17.71 27.29 2.76
N ILE A 154 17.83 26.81 4.00
CA ILE A 154 17.77 25.39 4.34
C ILE A 154 16.31 24.93 4.52
N THR A 155 15.96 23.84 3.83
CA THR A 155 14.63 23.20 3.85
C THR A 155 14.70 21.91 4.65
N LEU A 156 13.54 21.39 5.06
CA LEU A 156 13.43 20.07 5.70
C LEU A 156 14.00 18.96 4.78
N THR A 157 13.74 19.03 3.47
CA THR A 157 14.30 18.07 2.50
C THR A 157 15.84 18.07 2.52
N HIS A 158 16.50 19.24 2.60
CA HIS A 158 17.97 19.29 2.70
C HIS A 158 18.47 18.53 3.93
N LEU A 159 17.81 18.70 5.07
CA LEU A 159 18.19 18.07 6.33
C LEU A 159 17.91 16.56 6.31
N ILE A 160 16.81 16.13 5.72
CA ILE A 160 16.51 14.69 5.53
C ILE A 160 17.54 14.03 4.63
N VAL A 161 17.86 14.64 3.48
CA VAL A 161 18.89 14.11 2.57
C VAL A 161 20.26 14.07 3.26
N ALA A 162 20.61 15.10 4.03
CA ALA A 162 21.83 15.13 4.83
C ALA A 162 21.88 14.00 5.88
N ALA A 163 20.78 13.77 6.61
CA ALA A 163 20.67 12.71 7.61
C ALA A 163 20.75 11.32 6.98
N VAL A 164 20.06 11.12 5.85
CA VAL A 164 20.12 9.89 5.05
C VAL A 164 21.54 9.61 4.57
N ALA A 165 22.22 10.59 3.99
CA ALA A 165 23.59 10.43 3.52
C ALA A 165 24.56 10.10 4.67
N GLY A 166 24.47 10.82 5.79
CA GLY A 166 25.27 10.53 6.98
C GLY A 166 25.03 9.13 7.55
N ALA A 167 23.77 8.67 7.57
CA ALA A 167 23.45 7.32 7.98
C ALA A 167 23.97 6.26 6.98
N MET A 168 23.82 6.48 5.67
CA MET A 168 24.38 5.57 4.65
C MET A 168 25.89 5.39 4.81
N ALA A 169 26.63 6.44 5.15
CA ALA A 169 28.08 6.35 5.41
C ALA A 169 28.43 5.46 6.61
N ARG A 170 27.54 5.37 7.62
CA ARG A 170 27.72 4.51 8.81
C ARG A 170 27.16 3.10 8.62
N HIS A 171 26.28 2.90 7.64
CA HIS A 171 25.59 1.65 7.36
C HIS A 171 25.89 1.18 5.93
N PRO A 172 27.11 0.65 5.66
CA PRO A 172 27.53 0.31 4.30
C PRO A 172 26.66 -0.75 3.62
N ALA A 173 25.96 -1.60 4.39
CA ALA A 173 24.99 -2.56 3.84
C ALA A 173 23.83 -1.90 3.08
N VAL A 174 23.48 -0.65 3.42
CA VAL A 174 22.45 0.14 2.72
C VAL A 174 22.98 0.73 1.42
N ASN A 175 24.31 0.90 1.30
CA ASN A 175 24.98 1.43 0.11
C ASN A 175 25.41 0.32 -0.87
N ARG A 176 24.51 -0.63 -1.11
CA ARG A 176 24.71 -1.78 -2.01
C ARG A 176 23.49 -1.95 -2.90
N ILE A 177 23.69 -2.61 -4.04
CA ILE A 177 22.60 -3.01 -4.93
C ILE A 177 22.65 -4.51 -5.23
N TRP A 178 21.49 -5.11 -5.50
CA TRP A 178 21.42 -6.48 -5.99
C TRP A 178 21.78 -6.52 -7.48
N GLN A 179 22.79 -7.29 -7.84
CA GLN A 179 23.26 -7.44 -9.21
C GLN A 179 23.84 -8.84 -9.43
N ASP A 180 23.45 -9.50 -10.52
CA ASP A 180 24.01 -10.78 -10.97
C ASP A 180 24.15 -11.84 -9.86
N ASP A 181 23.06 -12.04 -9.10
CA ASP A 181 22.97 -12.93 -7.93
C ASP A 181 23.94 -12.62 -6.77
N GLY A 182 24.43 -11.39 -6.70
CA GLY A 182 25.27 -10.89 -5.62
C GLY A 182 24.99 -9.44 -5.26
N PHE A 183 25.96 -8.84 -4.57
CA PHE A 183 25.93 -7.45 -4.13
C PHE A 183 26.99 -6.65 -4.87
N ALA A 184 26.58 -5.55 -5.51
CA ALA A 184 27.52 -4.52 -5.92
C ALA A 184 27.59 -3.45 -4.82
N GLU A 185 28.78 -3.30 -4.22
CA GLU A 185 29.06 -2.24 -3.25
C GLU A 185 29.39 -0.94 -3.98
N LEU A 186 28.87 0.19 -3.47
CA LEU A 186 29.09 1.51 -4.07
C LEU A 186 30.16 2.27 -3.27
N GLU A 187 31.20 2.79 -3.95
CA GLU A 187 32.34 3.47 -3.31
C GLU A 187 32.00 4.85 -2.70
N GLY A 188 30.89 5.47 -3.09
CA GLY A 188 30.43 6.78 -2.61
C GLY A 188 28.98 6.76 -2.13
N VAL A 189 28.62 7.71 -1.27
CA VAL A 189 27.24 7.86 -0.79
C VAL A 189 26.48 8.83 -1.69
N ASP A 190 25.79 8.24 -2.65
CA ASP A 190 24.99 8.95 -3.63
C ASP A 190 23.50 8.82 -3.29
N VAL A 191 22.79 9.94 -3.21
CA VAL A 191 21.37 9.97 -2.79
C VAL A 191 20.50 10.46 -3.93
N GLY A 192 19.59 9.60 -4.39
CA GLY A 192 18.53 9.99 -5.32
C GLY A 192 17.54 10.96 -4.66
N VAL A 193 17.07 11.95 -5.40
CA VAL A 193 16.03 12.89 -4.94
C VAL A 193 14.88 12.85 -5.92
N ALA A 194 13.69 12.48 -5.46
CA ALA A 194 12.51 12.44 -6.33
C ALA A 194 12.06 13.87 -6.68
N VAL A 195 11.93 14.15 -7.98
CA VAL A 195 11.55 15.46 -8.51
C VAL A 195 10.37 15.29 -9.46
N HIS A 196 9.27 15.98 -9.15
CA HIS A 196 8.15 16.08 -10.07
C HIS A 196 8.47 17.11 -11.18
N THR A 197 8.28 16.68 -12.43
CA THR A 197 8.52 17.47 -13.65
C THR A 197 7.32 17.38 -14.59
N ALA A 198 7.28 18.22 -15.63
CA ALA A 198 6.23 18.16 -16.65
C ALA A 198 6.20 16.82 -17.41
N GLN A 199 7.33 16.10 -17.45
CA GLN A 199 7.48 14.80 -18.10
C GLN A 199 7.18 13.63 -17.14
N GLY A 200 6.88 13.92 -15.88
CA GLY A 200 6.62 12.92 -14.84
C GLY A 200 7.62 12.97 -13.69
N LEU A 201 7.65 11.89 -12.90
CA LEU A 201 8.56 11.77 -11.76
C LEU A 201 9.94 11.30 -12.22
N LEU A 202 10.98 12.04 -11.85
CA LEU A 202 12.38 11.69 -12.07
C LEU A 202 13.09 11.54 -10.72
N ALA A 203 14.17 10.77 -10.68
CA ALA A 203 15.01 10.59 -9.49
C ALA A 203 16.48 10.85 -9.82
N PRO A 204 16.87 12.13 -10.06
CA PRO A 204 18.28 12.48 -10.21
C PRO A 204 19.07 12.22 -8.91
N VAL A 205 20.37 12.00 -9.04
CA VAL A 205 21.25 11.54 -7.96
C VAL A 205 22.22 12.64 -7.55
N LEU A 206 22.19 13.01 -6.27
CA LEU A 206 23.16 13.89 -5.65
C LEU A 206 24.40 13.07 -5.28
N ARG A 207 25.56 13.45 -5.83
CA ARG A 207 26.82 12.71 -5.68
C ARG A 207 27.54 13.06 -4.38
N GLY A 208 28.12 12.07 -3.69
CA GLY A 208 28.95 12.25 -2.50
C GLY A 208 28.28 13.06 -1.40
N ALA A 209 26.98 12.83 -1.19
CA ALA A 209 26.12 13.67 -0.35
C ALA A 209 26.54 13.68 1.13
N ASP A 210 27.27 12.67 1.57
CA ASP A 210 27.84 12.52 2.92
C ASP A 210 28.99 13.51 3.18
N ARG A 211 29.71 13.92 2.13
CA ARG A 211 30.90 14.79 2.22
C ARG A 211 30.59 16.28 2.02
N LEU A 212 29.37 16.61 1.60
CA LEU A 212 28.97 17.98 1.35
C LEU A 212 28.66 18.71 2.66
N SER A 213 29.10 19.96 2.78
CA SER A 213 28.58 20.87 3.81
C SER A 213 27.07 21.06 3.62
N LEU A 214 26.35 21.57 4.63
CA LEU A 214 24.91 21.78 4.50
C LEU A 214 24.55 22.79 3.40
N ASP A 215 25.40 23.80 3.19
CA ASP A 215 25.19 24.82 2.16
C ASP A 215 25.50 24.29 0.76
N ASP A 216 26.57 23.49 0.61
CA ASP A 216 26.91 22.88 -0.68
C ASP A 216 25.85 21.85 -1.10
N LEU A 217 25.36 21.04 -0.17
CA LEU A 217 24.24 20.13 -0.45
C LEU A 217 23.00 20.87 -0.91
N ALA A 218 22.63 21.97 -0.26
CA ALA A 218 21.48 22.77 -0.67
C ALA A 218 21.67 23.39 -2.06
N ARG A 219 22.89 23.86 -2.37
CA ARG A 219 23.23 24.44 -3.68
C ARG A 219 23.18 23.39 -4.79
N GLU A 220 23.87 22.27 -4.59
CA GLU A 220 23.97 21.18 -5.56
C GLU A 220 22.61 20.52 -5.80
N MET A 221 21.85 20.26 -4.72
CA MET A 221 20.50 19.72 -4.85
C MET A 221 19.57 20.69 -5.59
N GLY A 222 19.69 22.00 -5.32
CA GLY A 222 18.94 23.03 -6.05
C GLY A 222 19.27 23.05 -7.55
N ALA A 223 20.56 22.98 -7.90
CA ALA A 223 21.01 22.90 -9.29
C ALA A 223 20.52 21.61 -9.99
N LEU A 224 20.58 20.47 -9.29
CA LEU A 224 20.10 19.18 -9.76
C LEU A 224 18.59 19.19 -10.04
N ILE A 225 17.79 19.75 -9.12
CA ILE A 225 16.34 19.91 -9.28
C ILE A 225 16.02 20.84 -10.46
N ALA A 226 16.78 21.94 -10.62
CA ALA A 226 16.61 22.85 -11.74
C ALA A 226 16.87 22.16 -13.08
N ARG A 227 17.95 21.36 -13.19
CA ARG A 227 18.23 20.55 -14.39
C ARG A 227 17.13 19.53 -14.67
N ALA A 228 16.63 18.84 -13.65
CA ALA A 228 15.52 17.89 -13.77
C ALA A 228 14.27 18.54 -14.35
N ARG A 229 13.87 19.71 -13.82
CA ARG A 229 12.70 20.45 -14.32
C ARG A 229 12.91 21.07 -15.70
N GLY A 230 14.14 21.47 -16.02
CA GLY A 230 14.53 22.11 -17.27
C GLY A 230 14.91 21.16 -18.40
N THR A 231 14.69 19.83 -18.25
CA THR A 231 15.09 18.79 -19.22
C THR A 231 16.60 18.74 -19.53
N ALA A 232 17.44 19.23 -18.63
CA ALA A 232 18.89 19.34 -18.80
C ALA A 232 19.68 18.32 -17.96
N LEU A 233 19.07 17.18 -17.62
CA LEU A 233 19.78 16.10 -16.93
C LEU A 233 20.76 15.42 -17.88
N THR A 234 21.95 15.17 -17.38
CA THR A 234 22.99 14.39 -18.05
C THR A 234 22.87 12.90 -17.65
N PRO A 235 23.47 11.97 -18.40
CA PRO A 235 23.56 10.57 -17.98
C PRO A 235 24.19 10.38 -16.60
N GLY A 236 25.12 11.26 -16.21
CA GLY A 236 25.75 11.24 -14.88
C GLY A 236 24.84 11.73 -13.75
N ASP A 237 23.72 12.39 -14.05
CA ASP A 237 22.76 12.83 -13.03
C ASP A 237 21.75 11.74 -12.65
N VAL A 238 21.75 10.57 -13.32
CA VAL A 238 20.76 9.51 -13.11
C VAL A 238 21.44 8.18 -12.77
N GLY A 239 20.84 7.43 -11.83
CA GLY A 239 21.35 6.12 -11.42
C GLY A 239 22.66 6.14 -10.62
N GLY A 240 23.14 4.96 -10.23
CA GLY A 240 24.41 4.80 -9.51
C GLY A 240 24.37 5.10 -8.00
N GLY A 241 23.21 5.41 -7.43
CA GLY A 241 23.01 5.47 -5.97
C GLY A 241 22.12 4.33 -5.50
N ALA A 242 22.29 3.86 -4.26
CA ALA A 242 21.52 2.74 -3.70
C ALA A 242 20.15 3.14 -3.12
N LEU A 243 19.94 4.43 -2.85
CA LEU A 243 18.75 4.93 -2.16
C LEU A 243 18.23 6.23 -2.76
N THR A 244 16.90 6.38 -2.82
CA THR A 244 16.23 7.64 -3.16
C THR A 244 15.42 8.19 -1.99
N VAL A 245 15.37 9.52 -1.82
CA VAL A 245 14.41 10.21 -0.95
C VAL A 245 13.27 10.76 -1.81
N SER A 246 12.05 10.36 -1.48
CA SER A 246 10.82 10.87 -2.09
C SER A 246 10.04 11.68 -1.05
N ASN A 247 9.93 12.99 -1.25
CA ASN A 247 9.22 13.86 -0.32
C ASN A 247 7.87 14.29 -0.88
N ALA A 248 6.79 13.88 -0.21
CA ALA A 248 5.42 14.27 -0.51
C ALA A 248 4.82 15.21 0.53
N GLY A 249 5.64 15.86 1.37
CA GLY A 249 5.15 16.68 2.48
C GLY A 249 4.39 17.95 2.11
N MET A 250 4.35 18.30 0.82
CA MET A 250 3.45 19.32 0.26
C MET A 250 2.02 18.81 0.04
N HIS A 251 1.81 17.50 0.15
CA HIS A 251 0.53 16.81 0.08
C HIS A 251 0.20 16.29 1.48
N ASP A 252 -1.06 16.38 1.90
CA ASP A 252 -1.54 15.98 3.24
C ASP A 252 -1.53 14.45 3.43
N VAL A 253 -0.36 13.82 3.28
CA VAL A 253 -0.14 12.39 3.42
C VAL A 253 0.64 12.12 4.70
N THR A 254 0.23 11.12 5.49
CA THR A 254 0.97 10.76 6.71
C THR A 254 2.09 9.75 6.40
N TRP A 255 1.78 8.75 5.59
CA TRP A 255 2.69 7.66 5.24
C TRP A 255 2.71 7.47 3.72
N MET A 256 3.89 7.32 3.14
CA MET A 256 4.05 7.11 1.70
C MET A 256 4.98 5.92 1.44
N SER A 257 4.40 4.76 1.13
CA SER A 257 5.16 3.59 0.67
C SER A 257 5.55 3.77 -0.80
N SER A 258 6.81 4.12 -1.03
CA SER A 258 7.33 4.37 -2.39
C SER A 258 7.81 3.08 -3.05
N ILE A 259 7.74 3.01 -4.38
CA ILE A 259 8.31 1.91 -5.17
C ILE A 259 9.80 2.16 -5.37
N ILE A 260 10.63 1.15 -5.10
CA ILE A 260 12.09 1.27 -5.28
C ILE A 260 12.38 1.54 -6.76
N ASN A 261 13.24 2.53 -7.03
CA ASN A 261 13.67 2.80 -8.40
C ASN A 261 14.52 1.62 -8.90
N PRO A 262 14.30 1.10 -10.11
CA PRO A 262 15.13 0.03 -10.65
C PRO A 262 16.62 0.35 -10.59
N GLY A 263 17.43 -0.64 -10.21
CA GLY A 263 18.87 -0.47 -9.99
C GLY A 263 19.23 0.15 -8.63
N GLN A 264 18.26 0.34 -7.73
CA GLN A 264 18.47 0.75 -6.34
C GLN A 264 17.93 -0.31 -5.38
N SER A 265 18.26 -0.19 -4.10
CA SER A 265 17.84 -1.14 -3.06
C SER A 265 16.92 -0.55 -2.01
N ALA A 266 16.78 0.78 -1.96
CA ALA A 266 15.89 1.41 -1.02
C ALA A 266 15.27 2.71 -1.54
N ILE A 267 14.13 3.09 -0.96
CA ILE A 267 13.54 4.41 -1.13
C ILE A 267 12.87 4.86 0.17
N LEU A 268 13.18 6.06 0.63
CA LEU A 268 12.57 6.68 1.80
C LEU A 268 11.45 7.62 1.35
N GLY A 269 10.21 7.26 1.64
CA GLY A 269 9.05 8.11 1.47
C GLY A 269 8.82 8.99 2.70
N VAL A 270 8.69 10.30 2.49
CA VAL A 270 8.48 11.31 3.54
C VAL A 270 7.08 11.91 3.39
N GLY A 271 6.30 11.86 4.46
CA GLY A 271 4.97 12.46 4.54
C GLY A 271 4.98 13.96 4.86
N ALA A 272 3.79 14.50 5.14
CA ALA A 272 3.60 15.85 5.64
C ALA A 272 4.07 15.98 7.09
N GLU A 273 4.62 17.15 7.40
CA GLU A 273 4.83 17.55 8.77
C GLU A 273 3.47 17.86 9.44
N ARG A 274 3.27 17.31 10.63
CA ARG A 274 2.00 17.43 11.37
C ARG A 274 2.26 17.89 12.80
N ALA A 275 1.30 18.64 13.34
CA ALA A 275 1.25 18.92 14.78
C ALA A 275 0.39 17.84 15.45
N VAL A 276 0.94 17.16 16.45
CA VAL A 276 0.27 16.07 17.18
C VAL A 276 0.47 16.25 18.69
N PHE A 277 -0.49 15.80 19.49
CA PHE A 277 -0.32 15.79 20.94
C PHE A 277 0.45 14.53 21.37
N ARG A 278 1.55 14.73 22.09
CA ARG A 278 2.34 13.67 22.73
C ARG A 278 2.49 13.97 24.23
N PRO A 279 2.59 12.96 25.10
CA PRO A 279 2.90 13.20 26.50
C PRO A 279 4.29 13.82 26.63
N ASP A 280 4.44 14.82 27.51
CA ASP A 280 5.74 15.25 27.99
C ASP A 280 6.32 14.28 29.03
N ALA A 281 7.47 14.62 29.62
CA ALA A 281 8.11 13.79 30.64
C ALA A 281 7.24 13.58 31.90
N GLY A 282 6.26 14.45 32.16
CA GLY A 282 5.30 14.34 33.25
C GLY A 282 3.96 13.71 32.82
N GLY A 283 3.82 13.28 31.57
CA GLY A 283 2.60 12.70 31.02
C GLY A 283 1.54 13.71 30.57
N ALA A 284 1.80 15.02 30.68
CA ALA A 284 0.87 16.05 30.24
C ALA A 284 0.90 16.17 28.70
N PRO A 285 -0.24 16.45 28.04
CA PRO A 285 -0.28 16.59 26.60
C PRO A 285 0.49 17.84 26.15
N ARG A 286 1.49 17.65 25.30
CA ARG A 286 2.29 18.69 24.66
C ARG A 286 2.15 18.59 23.15
N LEU A 287 2.04 19.75 22.49
CA LEU A 287 2.09 19.81 21.03
C LEU A 287 3.52 19.51 20.54
N ALA A 288 3.65 18.45 19.73
CA ALA A 288 4.86 18.05 19.04
C ALA A 288 4.70 18.22 17.53
N ARG A 289 5.80 18.49 16.82
CA ARG A 289 5.84 18.47 15.35
C ARG A 289 6.54 17.18 14.92
N GLU A 290 5.90 16.42 14.06
CA GLU A 290 6.37 15.12 13.62
C GLU A 290 6.21 14.95 12.11
N VAL A 291 7.00 14.06 11.54
CA VAL A 291 6.82 13.58 10.16
C VAL A 291 6.82 12.05 10.15
N GLY A 292 5.89 11.46 9.40
CA GLY A 292 5.90 10.04 9.12
C GLY A 292 6.84 9.73 7.96
N VAL A 293 7.69 8.72 8.12
CA VAL A 293 8.55 8.20 7.05
C VAL A 293 8.36 6.71 6.84
N VAL A 294 8.40 6.27 5.59
CA VAL A 294 8.36 4.85 5.23
C VAL A 294 9.60 4.52 4.41
N LEU A 295 10.41 3.60 4.90
CA LEU A 295 11.55 3.04 4.18
C LEU A 295 11.10 1.76 3.49
N SER A 296 11.07 1.76 2.16
CA SER A 296 10.91 0.56 1.34
C SER A 296 12.29 -0.02 1.03
N CYS A 297 12.48 -1.31 1.25
CA CYS A 297 13.77 -2.00 1.08
C CYS A 297 13.65 -3.24 0.20
N ASP A 298 14.71 -3.54 -0.57
CA ASP A 298 14.91 -4.83 -1.24
C ASP A 298 15.34 -5.88 -0.22
N HIS A 299 14.48 -6.89 0.04
CA HIS A 299 14.76 -7.94 1.01
C HIS A 299 15.93 -8.86 0.61
N ARG A 300 16.41 -8.79 -0.64
CA ARG A 300 17.63 -9.49 -1.07
C ARG A 300 18.89 -8.81 -0.54
N VAL A 301 18.84 -7.48 -0.33
CA VAL A 301 19.99 -6.65 0.08
C VAL A 301 19.97 -6.32 1.56
N LEU A 302 18.79 -6.02 2.10
CA LEU A 302 18.60 -5.64 3.49
C LEU A 302 17.69 -6.64 4.20
N ASP A 303 17.98 -6.88 5.47
CA ASP A 303 17.08 -7.56 6.39
C ASP A 303 16.44 -6.53 7.35
N GLY A 304 15.51 -7.00 8.19
CA GLY A 304 14.82 -6.14 9.14
C GLY A 304 15.75 -5.46 10.15
N VAL A 305 16.86 -6.09 10.53
CA VAL A 305 17.79 -5.57 11.54
C VAL A 305 18.63 -4.44 10.96
N SER A 306 19.28 -4.67 9.83
CA SER A 306 20.12 -3.69 9.13
C SER A 306 19.29 -2.49 8.66
N ALA A 307 18.10 -2.71 8.11
CA ALA A 307 17.21 -1.63 7.70
C ALA A 307 16.68 -0.81 8.89
N LEU A 308 16.35 -1.45 10.01
CA LEU A 308 15.90 -0.75 11.22
C LEU A 308 17.04 0.03 11.89
N ALA A 309 18.25 -0.53 11.92
CA ALA A 309 19.42 0.17 12.43
C ALA A 309 19.70 1.45 11.64
N PHE A 310 19.64 1.38 10.31
CA PHE A 310 19.75 2.54 9.43
C PHE A 310 18.62 3.56 9.66
N LEU A 311 17.36 3.12 9.68
CA LEU A 311 16.21 4.02 9.86
C LEU A 311 16.25 4.71 11.24
N ASN A 312 16.66 4.00 12.29
CA ASN A 312 16.83 4.56 13.63
C ASN A 312 17.95 5.59 13.69
N ASP A 313 19.03 5.41 12.92
CA ASP A 313 20.11 6.39 12.83
C ASP A 313 19.66 7.65 12.08
N VAL A 314 18.90 7.52 10.98
CA VAL A 314 18.24 8.66 10.31
C VAL A 314 17.32 9.40 11.27
N ARG A 315 16.48 8.67 12.02
CA ARG A 315 15.59 9.24 13.05
C ARG A 315 16.38 9.99 14.11
N SER A 316 17.42 9.36 14.65
CA SER A 316 18.26 9.96 15.71
C SER A 316 18.95 11.23 15.23
N ALA A 317 19.45 11.24 14.00
CA ALA A 317 20.06 12.42 13.40
C ALA A 317 19.08 13.59 13.21
N LEU A 318 17.79 13.30 12.96
CA LEU A 318 16.76 14.33 12.82
C LEU A 318 16.20 14.81 14.17
N GLU A 319 16.09 13.92 15.16
CA GLU A 319 15.63 14.27 16.52
C GLU A 319 16.71 14.98 17.34
N ALA A 320 17.99 14.64 17.14
CA ALA A 320 19.17 15.26 17.74
C ALA A 320 20.12 15.87 16.68
N PRO A 321 19.71 17.00 16.06
CA PRO A 321 20.26 17.46 14.79
C PRO A 321 21.58 18.25 14.88
N GLN A 322 22.20 18.42 16.05
CA GLN A 322 23.40 19.25 16.22
C GLN A 322 24.49 18.92 15.18
N ALA A 323 24.82 17.63 15.04
CA ALA A 323 25.81 17.16 14.08
C ALA A 323 25.46 17.46 12.61
N LEU A 324 24.17 17.58 12.25
CA LEU A 324 23.76 17.97 10.89
C LEU A 324 24.06 19.44 10.58
N PHE A 325 24.05 20.29 11.61
CA PHE A 325 24.30 21.73 11.46
C PHE A 325 25.78 22.12 11.60
N ASP A 326 26.58 21.26 12.24
CA ASP A 326 28.01 21.45 12.48
C ASP A 326 28.90 20.93 11.33
N ARG A 327 28.31 20.30 10.32
CA ARG A 327 28.99 19.72 9.15
C ARG A 327 29.48 20.74 8.13
#